data_AF-A0A4P9Z496-F1
#
_entry.id   AF-A0A4P9Z496-F1
#
_cell.length_a   1.000
_cell.length_b   1.000
_cell.length_c   1.000
_cell.angle_alpha   90.00
_cell.angle_beta   90.00
_cell.angle_gamma   90.00
#
_symmetry.space_group_name_H-M   'P 1'
#
loop_
_entity.id
_entity.type
_entity.pdbx_description
1 polymer ?
#
loop_
_entity_poly.entity_id
_entity_poly.type
_entity_poly.pdbx_seq_one_letter_code
_entity_poly.pdbx_strand_id
1 'polypeptide(L)' 'AAFRRDIEDGLSSSNFDLRANVADDDTRPGLDADEVRRIMKDEGCSFDEARLIRQQRVLQRNNIDPRTGLPRDPKLVTFG' A
#
# COMPACT_ATOMS: atom_id res chain seq x y z
N ALA A 1 -7.19 -10.88 6.80
CA ALA A 1 -6.43 -11.51 5.71
C ALA A 1 -5.28 -12.29 6.34
N ALA A 2 -4.95 -13.47 5.84
CA ALA A 2 -3.79 -14.22 6.30
C ALA A 2 -2.72 -14.14 5.20
N PHE A 3 -1.46 -13.90 5.54
CA PHE A 3 -0.38 -13.68 4.58
C PHE A 3 -0.29 -14.76 3.48
N ARG A 4 -0.60 -16.03 3.80
CA ARG A 4 -0.66 -17.13 2.81
C ARG A 4 -1.68 -16.86 1.70
N ARG A 5 -2.89 -16.43 2.06
CA ARG A 5 -3.96 -16.13 1.11
C ARG A 5 -3.60 -14.90 0.26
N ASP A 6 -2.95 -13.90 0.84
CA ASP A 6 -2.53 -12.72 0.10
C ASP A 6 -1.50 -13.08 -0.98
N ILE A 7 -0.59 -14.03 -0.70
CA ILE A 7 0.33 -14.56 -1.72
C ILE A 7 -0.41 -15.30 -2.83
N GLU A 8 -1.37 -16.17 -2.48
CA GLU A 8 -2.20 -16.90 -3.45
C GLU A 8 -3.02 -15.96 -4.35
N ASP A 9 -3.50 -14.85 -3.78
CA ASP A 9 -4.23 -13.80 -4.50
C ASP A 9 -3.31 -12.89 -5.35
N GLY A 10 -1.99 -13.16 -5.40
CA GLY A 10 -1.02 -12.39 -6.18
C GLY A 10 -0.62 -11.06 -5.54
N LEU A 11 -0.82 -10.90 -4.24
CA LEU A 11 -0.50 -9.68 -3.48
C LEU A 11 0.91 -9.72 -2.87
N SER A 12 1.86 -10.25 -3.63
CA SER A 12 3.28 -10.26 -3.28
C SER A 12 4.13 -10.12 -4.54
N SER A 13 5.23 -9.38 -4.43
CA SER A 13 6.18 -9.09 -5.51
C SER A 13 7.62 -9.21 -5.00
N SER A 14 8.61 -9.06 -5.89
CA SER A 14 10.02 -9.00 -5.49
C SER A 14 10.32 -7.81 -4.57
N ASN A 15 9.58 -6.71 -4.71
CA ASN A 15 9.73 -5.51 -3.89
C ASN A 15 8.88 -5.57 -2.61
N PHE A 16 8.05 -6.60 -2.47
CA PHE A 16 7.14 -6.79 -1.35
C PHE A 16 6.84 -8.28 -1.15
N ASP A 17 7.77 -8.98 -0.51
CA ASP A 17 7.68 -10.41 -0.25
C ASP A 17 6.99 -10.69 1.07
N LEU A 18 5.88 -11.43 1.04
CA LEU A 18 5.11 -11.83 2.22
C LEU A 18 5.53 -13.22 2.76
N ARG A 19 6.45 -13.93 2.08
CA ARG A 19 6.88 -15.28 2.49
C ARG A 19 7.53 -15.31 3.86
N ALA A 20 8.30 -14.28 4.21
CA ALA A 20 8.92 -14.16 5.52
C ALA A 20 7.86 -14.08 6.63
N ASN A 21 6.80 -13.29 6.45
CA ASN A 21 5.71 -13.20 7.42
C ASN A 21 5.00 -14.54 7.64
N VAL A 22 4.86 -15.36 6.59
CA VAL A 22 4.31 -16.71 6.69
C VAL A 22 5.24 -17.65 7.46
N ALA A 23 6.56 -17.54 7.25
CA ALA A 23 7.56 -18.36 7.93
C ALA A 23 7.67 -18.03 9.43
N ASP A 24 7.52 -16.74 9.77
CA ASP A 24 7.64 -16.23 11.14
C ASP A 24 6.33 -16.34 11.95
N ASP A 25 5.27 -16.92 11.38
CA ASP A 25 3.93 -17.02 11.96
C ASP A 25 3.40 -15.65 12.45
N ASP A 26 3.60 -14.61 11.63
CA ASP A 26 3.25 -13.22 11.96
C ASP A 26 1.74 -13.07 12.16
N THR A 27 1.35 -12.58 13.33
CA THR A 27 -0.06 -12.43 13.76
C THR A 27 -0.68 -11.08 13.41
N ARG A 28 0.10 -10.15 12.84
CA ARG A 28 -0.40 -8.84 12.43
C ARG A 28 -1.46 -9.00 11.32
N PRO A 29 -2.42 -8.07 11.22
CA PRO A 29 -3.54 -8.16 10.28
C PRO A 29 -3.16 -8.15 8.78
N GLY A 30 -1.89 -7.86 8.46
CA GLY A 30 -1.34 -7.94 7.12
C GLY A 30 -1.68 -6.74 6.23
N LEU A 31 -1.80 -7.00 4.92
CA LEU A 31 -2.05 -5.99 3.90
C LEU A 31 -3.54 -5.60 3.84
N ASP A 32 -3.85 -4.33 3.58
CA ASP A 32 -5.19 -3.86 3.21
C ASP A 32 -5.58 -4.33 1.80
N ALA A 33 -5.73 -5.64 1.66
CA ALA A 33 -5.79 -6.36 0.40
C ALA A 33 -7.02 -6.01 -0.45
N ASP A 34 -8.15 -5.64 0.17
CA ASP A 34 -9.39 -5.34 -0.55
C ASP A 34 -9.29 -4.07 -1.41
N GLU A 35 -8.65 -3.01 -0.92
CA GLU A 35 -8.48 -1.77 -1.69
C GLU A 35 -7.48 -1.97 -2.84
N VAL A 36 -6.40 -2.72 -2.59
CA VAL A 36 -5.40 -3.04 -3.62
C VAL A 36 -6.01 -3.88 -4.73
N ARG A 37 -6.76 -4.95 -4.40
CA ARG A 37 -7.48 -5.77 -5.39
C ARG A 37 -8.46 -4.95 -6.22
N ARG A 38 -9.17 -4.03 -5.58
CA ARG A 38 -10.10 -3.12 -6.28
C ARG A 38 -9.35 -2.24 -7.28
N ILE A 39 -8.24 -1.64 -6.88
CA ILE A 39 -7.42 -0.81 -7.77
C ILE A 39 -6.86 -1.61 -8.94
N MET A 40 -6.33 -2.82 -8.69
CA MET A 40 -5.85 -3.70 -9.77
C MET A 40 -6.94 -3.99 -10.81
N LYS A 41 -8.17 -4.25 -10.34
CA LYS A 41 -9.31 -4.52 -11.22
C LYS A 41 -9.78 -3.28 -11.99
N ASP A 42 -9.87 -2.14 -11.30
CA ASP A 42 -10.44 -0.91 -11.87
C ASP A 42 -9.45 -0.22 -12.83
N GLU A 43 -8.16 -0.23 -12.51
CA GLU A 43 -7.10 0.45 -13.29
C GLU A 43 -6.33 -0.50 -14.22
N GLY A 44 -6.52 -1.83 -14.09
CA GLY A 44 -5.84 -2.83 -14.91
C GLY A 44 -4.32 -2.89 -14.71
N CYS A 45 -3.84 -2.61 -13.49
CA CYS A 45 -2.42 -2.46 -13.19
C CYS A 45 -1.86 -3.62 -12.33
N SER A 46 -0.53 -3.67 -12.22
CA SER A 46 0.17 -4.64 -11.38
C SER A 46 -0.06 -4.39 -9.89
N PHE A 47 0.28 -5.37 -9.06
CA PHE A 47 0.18 -5.28 -7.61
C PHE A 47 0.96 -4.10 -7.02
N ASP A 48 2.20 -3.88 -7.48
CA ASP A 48 3.05 -2.80 -6.98
C ASP A 48 2.50 -1.42 -7.37
N GLU A 49 2.00 -1.28 -8.61
CA GLU A 49 1.33 -0.07 -9.07
C GLU A 49 0.06 0.21 -8.27
N ALA A 50 -0.75 -0.83 -8.02
CA ALA A 50 -1.95 -0.70 -7.22
C ALA A 50 -1.65 -0.27 -5.77
N ARG A 51 -0.57 -0.80 -5.17
CA ARG A 51 -0.09 -0.36 -3.84
C ARG A 51 0.36 1.09 -3.85
N LEU A 52 1.08 1.52 -4.88
CA LEU A 52 1.48 2.92 -5.03
C LEU A 52 0.26 3.84 -5.14
N ILE A 53 -0.69 3.52 -6.01
CA ILE A 53 -1.94 4.28 -6.19
C ILE A 53 -2.72 4.34 -4.87
N ARG A 54 -2.85 3.21 -4.16
CA ARG A 54 -3.50 3.16 -2.85
C ARG A 54 -2.85 4.14 -1.88
N GLN A 55 -1.52 4.09 -1.78
CA GLN A 55 -0.78 4.96 -0.86
C GLN A 55 -0.95 6.44 -1.22
N GLN A 56 -0.91 6.78 -2.51
CA GLN A 56 -1.17 8.13 -2.99
C GLN A 56 -2.59 8.60 -2.63
N ARG A 57 -3.61 7.75 -2.80
CA ARG A 57 -4.99 8.04 -2.39
C ARG A 57 -5.09 8.28 -0.89
N VAL A 58 -4.40 7.50 -0.06
CA VAL A 58 -4.36 7.70 1.40
C VAL A 58 -3.72 9.05 1.77
N LEU A 59 -2.58 9.39 1.17
CA LEU A 59 -1.93 10.68 1.41
C LEU A 59 -2.86 11.84 1.03
N GLN A 60 -3.47 11.78 -0.14
CA GLN A 60 -4.38 12.81 -0.62
C GLN A 60 -5.61 12.96 0.28
N ARG A 61 -6.21 11.86 0.76
CA ARG A 61 -7.32 11.87 1.72
C ARG A 61 -6.95 12.53 3.05
N ASN A 62 -5.68 12.46 3.45
CA ASN A 62 -5.17 13.07 4.67
C ASN A 62 -4.56 14.48 4.45
N ASN A 63 -4.89 15.13 3.32
CA ASN A 63 -4.36 16.44 2.96
C ASN A 63 -2.81 16.50 2.90
N ILE A 64 -2.19 15.40 2.51
CA ILE A 64 -0.75 15.30 2.25
C ILE A 64 -0.56 15.21 0.73
N ASP A 65 0.39 15.97 0.20
CA ASP A 65 0.69 15.93 -1.22
C ASP A 65 1.40 14.62 -1.61
N PRO A 66 0.82 13.78 -2.48
CA PRO A 66 1.39 12.47 -2.79
C PRO A 66 2.73 12.52 -3.54
N ARG A 67 3.07 13.66 -4.16
CA ARG A 67 4.32 13.84 -4.90
C ARG A 67 5.48 14.24 -4.00
N THR A 68 5.23 15.11 -3.04
CA THR A 68 6.26 15.66 -2.14
C THR A 68 6.29 14.98 -0.78
N GLY A 69 5.20 14.32 -0.37
CA GLY A 69 5.04 13.76 0.97
C GLY A 69 4.76 14.80 2.06
N LEU A 70 4.62 16.08 1.69
CA LEU A 70 4.42 17.17 2.63
C LEU A 70 2.93 17.45 2.89
N PRO A 71 2.54 17.82 4.13
CA PRO A 71 1.22 18.36 4.38
C PRO A 71 0.90 19.54 3.47
N ARG A 72 -0.35 19.63 3.00
CA ARG A 72 -0.86 20.80 2.25
C ARG A 72 -1.34 21.92 3.17
N ASP A 73 -0.87 21.92 4.42
CA ASP A 73 -1.17 22.96 5.40
C ASP A 73 -0.41 24.24 5.02
N PRO A 74 -1.11 25.38 4.81
CA PRO A 74 -0.48 26.67 4.57
C PRO A 74 0.50 27.13 5.66
N LYS A 75 0.38 26.57 6.87
CA LYS A 75 1.23 26.88 8.03
C LYS A 75 2.36 25.87 8.23
N LEU A 76 2.55 24.93 7.30
CA LEU A 76 3.67 23.99 7.37
C LEU A 76 5.00 24.74 7.33
N VAL A 77 5.83 24.54 8.36
CA VAL A 77 7.22 25.02 8.40
C VAL A 77 8.14 23.83 8.29
N THR A 78 9.01 23.83 7.28
CA THR A 78 10.05 22.82 7.07
C THR A 78 11.42 23.47 7.09
N PHE A 79 12.38 22.87 7.79
CA PHE A 79 13.79 23.27 7.74
C PHE A 79 14.48 22.33 6.76
N GLY A 80 14.62 22.77 5.51
CA GLY A 80 15.33 22.04 4.45
C GLY A 80 16.84 22.15 4.59
#